data_AF-A0A6L7KNZ1-F1
#
_entry.id   AF-A0A6L7KNZ1-F1
#
_cell.length_a   1.000
_cell.length_b   1.000
_cell.length_c   1.000
_cell.angle_alpha   90.00
_cell.angle_beta   90.00
_cell.angle_gamma   90.00
#
_symmetry.space_group_name_H-M   'P 1'
#
loop_
_entity.id
_entity.type
_entity.pdbx_description
1 polymer ?
#
loop_
_entity_poly.entity_id
_entity_poly.type
_entity_poly.pdbx_seq_one_letter_code
_entity_poly.pdbx_strand_id
1 'polypeptide(L)'
;KYTVYGKHTYAIGSNEDAARMSGINVAWQKVMVYAIAGMLAGFAAILLTSRNVTAQAGMGFVYELDAIAMAVIGGVSLAGGRGSIIGTVLGAMIFGVIISGFTYLKLDAFYQEMVKGGIIVAAVVLDQWRQRRAALRS
;
A
#
# COMPACT_ATOMS: atom_id res chain seq x y z
N LYS A 1 -1.81 -18.28 7.51
CA LYS A 1 -1.34 -19.66 7.24
C LYS A 1 -0.82 -19.68 5.81
N TYR A 2 0.48 -19.85 5.64
CA TYR A 2 1.26 -19.20 4.57
C TYR A 2 1.60 -20.16 3.42
N THR A 3 1.27 -19.78 2.19
CA THR A 3 1.78 -20.41 0.98
C THR A 3 3.31 -20.28 0.93
N VAL A 4 3.99 -21.19 0.23
CA VAL A 4 5.45 -21.14 0.05
C VAL A 4 5.86 -19.76 -0.48
N TYR A 5 5.15 -19.25 -1.49
CA TYR A 5 5.34 -17.91 -2.03
C TYR A 5 5.26 -16.81 -0.97
N GLY A 6 4.20 -16.80 -0.14
CA GLY A 6 4.04 -15.79 0.90
C GLY A 6 5.19 -15.83 1.91
N LYS A 7 5.60 -17.02 2.36
CA LYS A 7 6.72 -17.16 3.32
C LYS A 7 8.03 -16.59 2.77
N HIS A 8 8.32 -16.82 1.49
CA HIS A 8 9.51 -16.28 0.83
C HIS A 8 9.44 -14.75 0.74
N THR A 9 8.30 -14.18 0.38
CA THR A 9 8.10 -12.72 0.33
C THR A 9 8.24 -12.06 1.70
N TYR A 10 7.67 -12.64 2.76
CA TYR A 10 7.84 -12.12 4.13
C TYR A 10 9.29 -12.22 4.62
N ALA A 11 9.99 -13.31 4.29
CA ALA A 11 11.40 -13.50 4.64
C ALA A 11 12.29 -12.44 3.97
N ILE A 12 12.12 -12.22 2.66
CA ILE A 12 12.85 -11.18 1.92
C ILE A 12 12.55 -9.78 2.49
N GLY A 13 11.29 -9.49 2.82
CA GLY A 13 10.92 -8.21 3.41
C GLY A 13 11.47 -8.00 4.82
N SER A 14 11.77 -9.06 5.58
CA SER A 14 12.34 -8.93 6.92
C SER A 14 13.85 -8.73 6.89
N ASN A 15 14.56 -9.51 6.09
CA ASN A 15 16.00 -9.38 5.88
C ASN A 15 16.38 -10.07 4.56
N GLU A 16 16.73 -9.26 3.57
CA GLU A 16 17.06 -9.73 2.22
C GLU A 16 18.32 -10.60 2.22
N ASP A 17 19.36 -10.20 2.95
CA ASP A 17 20.64 -10.90 2.98
C ASP A 17 20.48 -12.27 3.66
N ALA A 18 19.73 -12.33 4.76
CA ALA A 18 19.41 -13.59 5.43
C ALA A 18 18.56 -14.53 4.55
N ALA A 19 17.61 -13.99 3.79
CA ALA A 19 16.81 -14.76 2.84
C ALA A 19 17.71 -15.36 1.74
N ARG A 20 18.66 -14.59 1.22
CA ARG A 20 19.63 -15.05 0.21
C ARG A 20 20.54 -16.17 0.74
N MET A 21 21.04 -16.02 1.96
CA MET A 21 21.85 -17.07 2.62
C MET A 21 21.03 -18.34 2.92
N SER A 22 19.71 -18.22 3.04
CA SER A 22 18.79 -19.35 3.22
C SER A 22 18.41 -20.06 1.91
N GLY A 23 19.07 -19.74 0.79
CA GLY A 23 18.82 -20.37 -0.51
C GLY A 23 17.59 -19.84 -1.27
N ILE A 24 17.00 -18.74 -0.83
CA ILE A 24 15.87 -18.11 -1.53
C ILE A 24 16.41 -17.30 -2.71
N ASN A 25 15.89 -17.56 -3.92
CA ASN A 25 16.18 -16.73 -5.08
C ASN A 25 15.44 -15.39 -5.00
N VAL A 26 16.05 -14.44 -4.31
CA VAL A 26 15.51 -13.10 -4.06
C VAL A 26 15.20 -12.36 -5.37
N ALA A 27 16.09 -12.46 -6.37
CA ALA A 27 15.93 -11.76 -7.64
C ALA A 27 14.66 -12.21 -8.36
N TRP A 28 14.46 -13.53 -8.46
CA TRP A 28 13.26 -14.08 -9.09
C TRP A 28 11.99 -13.72 -8.33
N GLN A 29 12.02 -13.81 -7.00
CA GLN A 29 10.86 -13.48 -6.17
C GLN A 29 10.49 -11.99 -6.30
N LYS A 30 11.47 -11.07 -6.35
CA LYS A 30 11.23 -9.64 -6.61
C LYS A 30 10.59 -9.42 -7.98
N VAL A 31 11.13 -10.04 -9.04
CA VAL A 31 10.55 -9.94 -10.39
C VAL A 31 9.10 -10.41 -10.39
N MET A 32 8.79 -11.53 -9.75
CA MET A 32 7.41 -12.01 -9.63
C MET A 32 6.49 -11.03 -8.89
N VAL A 33 6.95 -10.44 -7.78
CA VAL A 33 6.17 -9.45 -7.01
C VAL A 33 5.88 -8.21 -7.86
N TYR A 34 6.88 -7.65 -8.52
CA TYR A 34 6.69 -6.47 -9.38
C TYR A 34 5.85 -6.79 -10.63
N ALA A 35 5.99 -7.99 -11.22
CA ALA A 35 5.18 -8.41 -12.35
C ALA A 35 3.69 -8.52 -11.97
N ILE A 36 3.38 -9.10 -10.81
CA ILE A 36 2.01 -9.18 -10.28
C ILE A 36 1.47 -7.78 -9.98
N ALA A 37 2.28 -6.91 -9.36
CA ALA A 37 1.90 -5.53 -9.09
C ALA A 37 1.60 -4.75 -10.38
N GLY A 38 2.45 -4.88 -11.40
CA GLY A 38 2.23 -4.26 -12.72
C GLY A 38 0.99 -4.78 -13.43
N MET A 39 0.74 -6.09 -13.37
CA MET A 39 -0.49 -6.70 -13.93
C MET A 39 -1.74 -6.15 -13.23
N LEU A 40 -1.74 -6.06 -11.90
CA LEU A 40 -2.86 -5.52 -11.12
C LEU A 40 -3.06 -4.02 -11.37
N ALA A 41 -1.97 -3.25 -11.48
CA ALA A 41 -2.04 -1.83 -11.80
C ALA A 41 -2.62 -1.60 -13.21
N GLY A 42 -2.21 -2.39 -14.20
CA GLY A 42 -2.78 -2.35 -15.55
C GLY A 42 -4.28 -2.69 -15.56
N PHE A 43 -4.68 -3.72 -14.82
CA PHE A 43 -6.08 -4.09 -14.68
C PHE A 43 -6.91 -2.98 -14.00
N ALA A 44 -6.36 -2.35 -12.94
CA ALA A 44 -6.98 -1.22 -12.28
C ALA A 44 -7.11 0.01 -13.20
N ALA A 45 -6.13 0.26 -14.06
CA ALA A 45 -6.17 1.36 -15.04
C ALA A 45 -7.28 1.16 -16.09
N ILE A 46 -7.49 -0.07 -16.55
CA ILE A 46 -8.60 -0.42 -17.46
C ILE A 46 -9.94 -0.13 -16.78
N LEU A 47 -10.11 -0.55 -15.52
CA LEU A 47 -11.33 -0.29 -14.75
C LEU A 47 -11.58 1.21 -14.52
N LEU A 48 -10.53 1.95 -14.18
CA LEU A 48 -10.60 3.40 -13.96
C LEU A 48 -11.03 4.12 -15.25
N THR A 49 -10.43 3.76 -16.38
CA THR A 49 -10.76 4.33 -17.70
C THR A 49 -12.16 3.95 -18.14
N SER A 50 -12.63 2.73 -17.83
CA SER A 50 -14.01 2.34 -18.11
C SER A 50 -15.03 3.12 -17.29
N ARG A 51 -14.67 3.56 -16.09
CA ARG A 51 -15.55 4.36 -15.22
C ARG A 51 -15.58 5.83 -15.62
N ASN A 52 -14.45 6.38 -16.07
CA ASN A 52 -14.31 7.78 -16.43
C ASN A 52 -14.32 7.93 -17.96
N VAL A 53 -15.42 8.43 -18.51
CA VAL A 53 -15.62 8.63 -19.96
C VAL A 53 -14.59 9.61 -20.57
N THR A 54 -13.97 10.45 -19.75
CA THR A 54 -12.96 11.44 -20.16
C THR A 54 -11.61 11.19 -19.50
N ALA A 55 -10.56 11.11 -20.33
CA ALA A 55 -9.17 11.08 -19.89
C ALA A 55 -8.68 12.51 -19.59
N GLN A 56 -8.71 12.93 -18.33
CA GLN A 56 -8.23 14.25 -17.92
C GLN A 56 -6.76 14.19 -17.46
N ALA A 57 -5.97 15.19 -17.86
CA ALA A 57 -4.58 15.35 -17.45
C ALA A 57 -4.51 15.58 -15.94
N GLY A 58 -4.18 14.53 -15.19
CA GLY A 58 -4.23 14.50 -13.72
C GLY A 58 -4.82 13.20 -13.15
N MET A 59 -5.49 12.39 -13.97
CA MET A 59 -5.92 11.06 -13.53
C MET A 59 -4.73 10.18 -13.17
N GLY A 60 -4.74 9.62 -11.96
CA GLY A 60 -3.64 8.83 -11.40
C GLY A 60 -2.65 9.63 -10.57
N PHE A 61 -2.77 10.97 -10.52
CA PHE A 61 -1.97 11.79 -9.62
C PHE A 61 -2.23 11.39 -8.16
N VAL A 62 -1.17 11.16 -7.39
CA VAL A 62 -1.21 10.79 -5.94
C VAL A 62 -1.72 9.37 -5.64
N TYR A 63 -2.16 8.58 -6.63
CA TYR A 63 -2.70 7.23 -6.37
C TYR A 63 -1.67 6.27 -5.75
N GLU A 64 -0.39 6.47 -6.04
CA GLU A 64 0.71 5.73 -5.41
C GLU A 64 0.77 5.98 -3.90
N LEU A 65 0.66 7.25 -3.50
CA LEU A 65 0.67 7.67 -2.10
C LEU A 65 -0.59 7.23 -1.37
N ASP A 66 -1.74 7.27 -2.03
CA ASP A 66 -2.99 6.71 -1.50
C ASP A 66 -2.86 5.21 -1.27
N ALA A 67 -2.26 4.46 -2.20
CA ALA A 67 -2.01 3.02 -2.05
C ALA A 67 -1.10 2.72 -0.85
N ILE A 68 -0.06 3.54 -0.65
CA ILE A 68 0.82 3.44 0.53
C ILE A 68 0.05 3.73 1.82
N ALA A 69 -0.75 4.80 1.86
CA ALA A 69 -1.55 5.14 3.03
C ALA A 69 -2.55 4.02 3.39
N MET A 70 -3.27 3.48 2.40
CA MET A 70 -4.19 2.36 2.59
C MET A 70 -3.49 1.13 3.17
N ALA A 71 -2.30 0.78 2.65
CA ALA A 71 -1.53 -0.35 3.15
C ALA A 71 -1.04 -0.14 4.58
N VAL A 72 -0.56 1.06 4.92
CA VAL A 72 -0.06 1.40 6.25
C VAL A 72 -1.19 1.47 7.28
N ILE A 73 -2.34 2.06 6.93
CA ILE A 73 -3.55 2.03 7.75
C ILE A 73 -3.96 0.58 8.02
N GLY A 74 -3.86 -0.28 7.01
CA GLY A 74 -4.07 -1.72 7.11
C GLY A 74 -3.03 -2.49 7.93
N GLY A 75 -1.98 -1.83 8.42
CA GLY A 75 -0.95 -2.42 9.28
C GLY A 75 0.24 -3.05 8.55
N VAL A 76 0.45 -2.73 7.27
CA VAL A 76 1.67 -3.09 6.53
C VAL A 76 2.82 -2.16 6.94
N SER A 77 3.98 -2.75 7.21
CA SER A 77 5.21 -2.01 7.55
C SER A 77 5.95 -1.55 6.30
N LEU A 78 6.33 -0.28 6.21
CA LEU A 78 7.15 0.24 5.10
C LEU A 78 8.57 -0.32 5.11
N ALA A 79 9.11 -0.65 6.28
CA ALA A 79 10.41 -1.29 6.41
C ALA A 79 10.41 -2.78 6.03
N GLY A 80 9.24 -3.35 5.71
CA GLY A 80 9.10 -4.75 5.32
C GLY A 80 8.97 -5.73 6.48
N GLY A 81 8.77 -7.00 6.13
CA GLY A 81 8.78 -8.13 7.08
C GLY A 81 7.50 -8.34 7.90
N ARG A 82 6.57 -7.37 7.88
CA ARG A 82 5.29 -7.44 8.59
C ARG A 82 4.15 -6.81 7.78
N GLY A 83 2.99 -7.45 7.81
CA GLY A 83 1.79 -7.01 7.12
C GLY A 83 0.73 -8.11 7.09
N SER A 84 -0.46 -7.76 6.61
CA SER A 84 -1.55 -8.71 6.39
C SER A 84 -2.40 -8.24 5.21
N ILE A 85 -2.69 -9.14 4.27
CA ILE A 85 -3.54 -8.84 3.10
C ILE A 85 -4.93 -8.40 3.58
N ILE A 86 -5.48 -9.08 4.59
CA ILE A 86 -6.80 -8.74 5.15
C ILE A 86 -6.76 -7.33 5.76
N GLY A 87 -5.66 -6.98 6.43
CA GLY A 87 -5.45 -5.65 6.99
C GLY A 87 -5.42 -4.57 5.89
N THR A 88 -4.67 -4.80 4.81
CA THR A 88 -4.61 -3.88 3.65
C THR A 88 -5.98 -3.69 3.00
N VAL A 89 -6.76 -4.75 2.82
CA VAL A 89 -8.11 -4.66 2.23
C VAL A 89 -9.02 -3.83 3.13
N LEU A 90 -9.00 -4.06 4.45
CA LEU A 90 -9.76 -3.25 5.41
C LEU A 90 -9.30 -1.79 5.41
N GLY A 91 -7.99 -1.53 5.36
CA GLY A 91 -7.43 -0.19 5.24
C GLY A 91 -7.91 0.53 3.98
N ALA A 92 -7.91 -0.16 2.84
CA ALA A 92 -8.43 0.36 1.58
C ALA A 92 -9.93 0.66 1.63
N MET A 93 -10.73 -0.21 2.26
CA MET A 93 -12.16 0.02 2.46
C MET A 93 -12.41 1.26 3.33
N ILE A 94 -11.71 1.39 4.46
CA ILE A 94 -11.85 2.54 5.37
C ILE A 94 -11.49 3.83 4.63
N PHE A 95 -10.35 3.86 3.94
CA PHE A 95 -9.90 5.02 3.18
C PHE A 95 -10.88 5.40 2.07
N GLY A 96 -11.40 4.40 1.33
CA GLY A 96 -12.41 4.60 0.30
C GLY A 96 -13.73 5.17 0.85
N VAL A 97 -14.17 4.72 2.03
CA VAL A 97 -15.36 5.25 2.71
C VAL A 97 -15.14 6.70 3.16
N ILE A 98 -13.96 7.04 3.69
CA ILE A 98 -13.62 8.42 4.08
C ILE A 98 -13.69 9.36 2.88
N ILE A 99 -13.04 8.99 1.77
CA ILE A 99 -13.05 9.76 0.52
C ILE A 99 -14.48 9.94 0.01
N SER A 100 -15.23 8.84 -0.07
CA SER A 100 -16.62 8.87 -0.55
C SER A 100 -17.50 9.74 0.36
N GLY A 101 -17.31 9.65 1.68
CA GLY A 101 -18.02 10.46 2.66
C GLY A 101 -17.79 11.95 2.49
N PHE A 102 -16.55 12.38 2.24
CA PHE A 102 -16.24 13.79 1.96
C PHE A 102 -16.89 14.28 0.67
N THR A 103 -16.95 13.43 -0.36
CA THR A 103 -17.68 13.74 -1.60
C THR A 103 -19.18 13.91 -1.34
N TYR A 104 -19.81 13.07 -0.50
CA TYR A 104 -21.22 13.22 -0.13
C TYR A 104 -21.51 14.48 0.69
N LEU A 105 -20.57 14.91 1.52
CA LEU A 105 -20.65 16.16 2.27
C LEU A 105 -20.45 17.41 1.39
N LYS A 106 -20.27 17.23 0.08
CA LYS A 106 -20.02 18.30 -0.90
C LYS A 106 -18.85 19.21 -0.49
N LEU A 107 -17.83 18.62 0.13
CA LEU A 107 -16.59 19.33 0.42
C LEU A 107 -15.89 19.67 -0.89
N ASP A 108 -15.32 20.87 -0.95
CA ASP A 108 -14.55 21.30 -2.11
C ASP A 108 -13.34 20.39 -2.31
N ALA A 109 -12.93 20.18 -3.56
CA ALA A 109 -11.83 19.31 -3.94
C ALA A 109 -10.53 19.71 -3.23
N PHE A 110 -10.33 21.01 -3.01
CA PHE A 110 -9.20 21.54 -2.26
C PHE A 110 -9.11 20.99 -0.83
N TYR A 111 -10.22 20.96 -0.08
CA TYR A 111 -10.24 20.41 1.28
C TYR A 111 -10.02 18.90 1.26
N GLN A 112 -10.56 18.21 0.26
CA GLN A 112 -10.40 16.77 0.13
C GLN A 112 -8.92 16.37 -0.12
N GLU A 113 -8.19 17.14 -0.94
CA GLU A 113 -6.76 16.93 -1.16
C GLU A 113 -5.93 17.25 0.09
N MET A 114 -6.26 18.34 0.79
CA MET A 114 -5.59 18.69 2.04
C MET A 114 -5.72 17.59 3.10
N VAL A 115 -6.93 17.04 3.26
CA VAL A 115 -7.19 15.96 4.21
C VAL A 115 -6.52 14.65 3.75
N LYS A 116 -6.55 14.31 2.46
CA LYS A 116 -5.81 13.15 1.92
C LYS A 116 -4.32 13.24 2.25
N GLY A 117 -3.69 14.38 1.97
CA GLY A 117 -2.29 14.64 2.33
C GLY A 117 -2.04 14.47 3.83
N GLY A 118 -2.92 15.02 4.67
CA GLY A 118 -2.86 14.86 6.12
C GLY A 118 -2.93 13.39 6.57
N ILE A 119 -3.83 12.59 5.97
CA ILE A 119 -3.95 11.16 6.27
C ILE A 119 -2.68 10.41 5.88
N ILE A 120 -2.10 10.70 4.71
CA ILE A 120 -0.85 10.07 4.26
C ILE A 120 0.28 10.36 5.24
N VAL A 121 0.47 11.63 5.63
CA VAL A 121 1.51 12.03 6.60
C VAL A 121 1.28 11.34 7.95
N ALA A 122 0.04 11.33 8.45
CA ALA A 122 -0.30 10.65 9.69
C ALA A 122 0.00 9.15 9.62
N ALA A 123 -0.33 8.49 8.51
CA ALA A 123 -0.03 7.07 8.31
C ALA A 123 1.48 6.80 8.36
N VAL A 124 2.29 7.57 7.64
CA VAL A 124 3.76 7.42 7.63
C VAL A 124 4.37 7.69 9.00
N VAL A 125 3.93 8.74 9.70
CA VAL A 125 4.42 9.06 11.06
C VAL A 125 4.08 7.94 12.03
N LEU A 126 2.85 7.43 11.98
CA LEU A 126 2.43 6.30 12.81
C LEU A 126 3.25 5.03 12.52
N ASP A 127 3.54 4.75 11.26
CA ASP A 127 4.39 3.62 10.86
C ASP A 127 5.81 3.76 11.40
N GLN A 128 6.46 4.92 11.17
CA GLN A 128 7.79 5.18 11.71
C GLN A 128 7.83 5.10 13.24
N TRP A 129 6.80 5.62 13.92
CA TRP A 129 6.72 5.56 15.38
C TRP A 129 6.57 4.12 15.89
N ARG A 130 5.73 3.31 15.23
CA ARG A 130 5.57 1.87 15.53
C ARG A 130 6.88 1.11 15.32
N GLN A 131 7.59 1.38 14.23
CA GLN A 131 8.87 0.74 13.93
C GLN A 131 9.94 1.10 14.97
N ARG A 132 10.09 2.38 15.33
CA ARG A 132 11.03 2.82 16.38
C ARG A 132 10.73 2.14 17.72
N ARG A 133 9.45 2.02 18.08
CA ARG A 133 9.03 1.39 19.34
C ARG A 133 9.27 -0.12 19.34
N ALA A 134 9.20 -0.77 18.18
CA ALA A 134 9.56 -2.17 18.00
C ALA A 134 11.08 -2.38 18.09
N ALA A 135 11.88 -1.48 17.51
CA ALA A 135 13.34 -1.53 17.59
C ALA A 135 13.87 -1.29 19.03
N LEU A 136 13.20 -0.45 19.82
CA LEU A 136 13.53 -0.26 21.24
C LEU A 136 13.19 -1.46 22.14
N ARG A 137 12.47 -2.45 21.62
CA ARG A 137 12.08 -3.68 22.35
C ARG A 137 12.92 -4.90 21.99
N SER A 138 13.83 -4.80 21.01
CA SER A 138 14.78 -5.85 20.60
C SER A 138 16.17 -5.54 21.09
#